data_AF-A0A3D6CYE7-F1
#
_entry.id   AF-A0A3D6CYE7-F1
#
_cell.length_a   1.000
_cell.length_b   1.000
_cell.length_c   1.000
_cell.angle_alpha   90.00
_cell.angle_beta   90.00
_cell.angle_gamma   90.00
#
_symmetry.space_group_name_H-M   'P 1'
#
loop_
_entity.id
_entity.type
_entity.pdbx_description
1 polymer ?
#
loop_
_entity_poly.entity_id
_entity_poly.type
_entity_poly.pdbx_seq_one_letter_code
_entity_poly.pdbx_strand_id
1 'polypeptide(L)'
;YSAEYEIMRVFLYAAVFLLAVNFLHGQETTQFLSLILVFLGMILASYALFQYFTDSDKVLYITKPTQYMGRGGGTYICPNHLAGFLEMVLPLGLAYLFAGRLNTTFKVFLGYACLVIMAGIGVTMSRGGWLATGISIMAFLVMLLGHRKYRIQAGVALLCLLIGGFLVFDRSEGLKERLNQTLERDSSAPVSVRS
;
A
#
# COMPACT_ATOMS: atom_id res chain seq x y z
N TYR A 1 17.75 -38.34 5.25
CA TYR A 1 16.90 -37.90 6.35
C TYR A 1 16.16 -36.58 6.11
N SER A 2 16.41 -35.81 5.05
CA SER A 2 15.73 -34.52 4.80
C SER A 2 14.44 -34.62 3.96
N ALA A 3 14.37 -35.56 3.02
CA ALA A 3 13.28 -35.67 2.04
C ALA A 3 11.92 -36.07 2.66
N GLU A 4 11.90 -36.95 3.67
CA GLU A 4 10.66 -37.39 4.31
C GLU A 4 9.95 -36.25 5.06
N TYR A 5 10.72 -35.36 5.70
CA TYR A 5 10.17 -34.17 6.35
C TYR A 5 9.66 -33.12 5.36
N GLU A 6 10.30 -32.99 4.19
CA GLU A 6 9.83 -32.08 3.14
C GLU A 6 8.52 -32.55 2.54
N ILE A 7 8.37 -33.84 2.26
CA ILE A 7 7.12 -34.43 1.75
C ILE A 7 6.00 -34.26 2.78
N MET A 8 6.30 -34.49 4.07
CA MET A 8 5.32 -34.32 5.15
C MET A 8 4.89 -32.84 5.29
N ARG A 9 5.80 -31.88 5.10
CA ARG A 9 5.47 -30.44 5.07
C ARG A 9 4.62 -30.07 3.87
N VAL A 10 4.94 -30.56 2.68
CA VAL A 10 4.14 -30.31 1.47
C VAL A 10 2.73 -30.87 1.64
N PHE A 11 2.60 -32.07 2.21
CA PHE A 11 1.30 -32.67 2.51
C PHE A 11 0.52 -31.88 3.58
N LEU A 12 1.20 -31.41 4.63
CA LEU A 12 0.61 -30.55 5.65
C LEU A 12 0.10 -29.23 5.03
N TYR A 13 0.90 -28.58 4.19
CA TYR A 13 0.50 -27.35 3.49
C TYR A 13 -0.67 -27.61 2.54
N ALA A 14 -0.66 -28.72 1.81
CA ALA A 14 -1.77 -29.11 0.93
C ALA A 14 -3.06 -29.40 1.71
N ALA A 15 -2.96 -30.07 2.86
CA ALA A 15 -4.09 -30.35 3.74
C ALA A 15 -4.66 -29.05 4.33
N VAL A 16 -3.81 -28.18 4.87
CA VAL A 16 -4.23 -26.85 5.38
C VAL A 16 -4.85 -26.01 4.27
N PHE A 17 -4.29 -26.03 3.06
CA PHE A 17 -4.84 -25.34 1.90
C PHE A 17 -6.22 -25.87 1.51
N LEU A 18 -6.40 -27.18 1.42
CA LEU A 18 -7.69 -27.79 1.10
C LEU A 18 -8.73 -27.52 2.19
N LEU A 19 -8.34 -27.54 3.45
CA LEU A 19 -9.20 -27.26 4.59
C LEU A 19 -9.61 -25.79 4.60
N ALA A 20 -8.67 -24.87 4.35
CA ALA A 20 -8.94 -23.46 4.14
C ALA A 20 -9.91 -23.27 2.95
N VAL A 21 -9.66 -23.86 1.79
CA VAL A 21 -10.54 -23.73 0.62
C VAL A 21 -11.94 -24.29 0.90
N ASN A 22 -12.07 -25.42 1.59
CA ASN A 22 -13.37 -25.99 1.95
C ASN A 22 -14.15 -25.11 2.94
N PHE A 23 -13.48 -24.57 3.96
CA PHE A 23 -14.13 -23.73 4.96
C PHE A 23 -14.38 -22.29 4.49
N LEU A 24 -13.53 -21.76 3.60
CA LEU A 24 -13.68 -20.44 2.99
C LEU A 24 -14.61 -20.44 1.78
N HIS A 25 -15.22 -21.56 1.37
CA HIS A 25 -16.13 -21.56 0.21
C HIS A 25 -17.45 -20.80 0.46
N GLY A 26 -17.72 -20.37 1.69
CA GLY A 26 -18.84 -19.50 2.00
C GLY A 26 -18.64 -18.08 1.45
N GLN A 27 -19.59 -17.59 0.66
CA GLN A 27 -19.63 -16.20 0.21
C GLN A 27 -19.63 -15.22 1.39
N GLU A 28 -20.23 -15.60 2.52
CA GLU A 28 -20.24 -14.82 3.75
C GLU A 28 -18.87 -14.83 4.47
N THR A 29 -18.20 -15.98 4.54
CA THR A 29 -16.89 -16.14 5.19
C THR A 29 -15.80 -15.35 4.46
N THR A 30 -15.79 -15.39 3.12
CA THR A 30 -14.86 -14.60 2.30
C THR A 30 -15.10 -13.10 2.44
N GLN A 31 -16.37 -12.69 2.48
CA GLN A 31 -16.73 -11.29 2.75
C GLN A 31 -16.27 -10.85 4.14
N PHE A 32 -16.53 -11.65 5.17
CA PHE A 32 -16.13 -11.34 6.55
C PHE A 32 -14.60 -11.20 6.70
N LEU A 33 -13.84 -12.16 6.15
CA LEU A 33 -12.38 -12.11 6.16
C LEU A 33 -11.84 -10.89 5.41
N SER A 34 -12.42 -10.57 4.26
CA SER A 34 -12.02 -9.39 3.49
C SER A 34 -12.22 -8.10 4.28
N LEU A 35 -13.36 -7.98 4.98
CA LEU A 35 -13.65 -6.82 5.82
C LEU A 35 -12.68 -6.70 7.00
N ILE A 36 -12.31 -7.83 7.63
CA ILE A 36 -11.29 -7.86 8.68
C ILE A 36 -9.96 -7.35 8.13
N LEU A 37 -9.53 -7.81 6.95
CA LEU A 37 -8.27 -7.38 6.34
C LEU A 37 -8.26 -5.88 6.04
N VAL A 38 -9.37 -5.33 5.51
CA VAL A 38 -9.51 -3.89 5.27
C VAL A 38 -9.43 -3.10 6.57
N PHE A 39 -10.13 -3.55 7.61
CA PHE A 39 -10.10 -2.89 8.91
C PHE A 39 -8.72 -2.95 9.58
N LEU A 40 -8.04 -4.09 9.49
CA LEU A 40 -6.67 -4.26 9.96
C LEU A 40 -5.71 -3.32 9.20
N GLY A 41 -5.85 -3.24 7.87
CA GLY A 41 -5.10 -2.30 7.03
C GLY A 41 -5.32 -0.85 7.44
N MET A 42 -6.55 -0.46 7.75
CA MET A 42 -6.87 0.88 8.24
C MET A 42 -6.15 1.18 9.57
N ILE A 43 -6.17 0.26 10.54
CA ILE A 43 -5.51 0.44 11.84
C ILE A 43 -3.99 0.60 11.65
N LEU A 44 -3.38 -0.27 10.84
CA LEU A 44 -1.94 -0.25 10.57
C LEU A 44 -1.51 1.02 9.84
N ALA A 45 -2.30 1.45 8.84
CA ALA A 45 -2.08 2.70 8.12
C ALA A 45 -2.20 3.91 9.04
N SER A 46 -3.19 3.92 9.94
CA SER A 46 -3.39 4.98 10.94
C SER A 46 -2.21 5.08 11.89
N TYR A 47 -1.70 3.94 12.37
CA TYR A 47 -0.51 3.89 13.22
C TYR A 47 0.75 4.38 12.49
N ALA A 48 0.92 4.00 11.21
CA ALA A 48 2.02 4.51 10.40
C ALA A 48 1.93 6.02 10.17
N LEU A 49 0.73 6.57 9.97
CA LEU A 49 0.47 8.00 9.86
C LEU A 49 0.87 8.73 11.15
N PHE A 50 0.39 8.23 12.30
CA PHE A 50 0.73 8.78 13.61
C PHE A 50 2.25 8.79 13.84
N GLN A 51 2.92 7.70 13.47
CA GLN A 51 4.36 7.58 13.60
C GLN A 51 5.14 8.58 12.73
N TYR A 52 4.62 8.87 11.53
CA TYR A 52 5.20 9.85 10.62
C TYR A 52 5.02 11.28 11.11
N PHE A 53 3.83 11.65 11.59
CA PHE A 53 3.59 13.00 12.11
C PHE A 53 4.29 13.28 13.45
N THR A 54 4.55 12.24 14.25
CA THR A 54 5.20 12.38 15.54
C THR A 54 6.73 12.31 15.44
N ASP A 55 7.29 12.14 14.23
CA ASP A 55 8.72 11.83 13.99
C ASP A 55 9.24 10.75 14.96
N SER A 56 8.39 9.76 15.24
CA SER A 56 8.68 8.78 16.28
C SER A 56 9.63 7.72 15.75
N ASP A 57 10.85 7.71 16.28
CA ASP A 57 11.90 6.74 15.99
C ASP A 57 11.61 5.34 16.56
N LYS A 58 10.52 5.18 17.32
CA LYS A 58 10.17 3.92 17.98
C LYS A 58 8.99 3.24 17.27
N VAL A 59 9.17 1.96 16.94
CA VAL A 59 8.11 1.02 16.57
C VAL A 59 7.93 0.08 17.75
N LEU A 60 6.80 0.15 18.46
CA LEU A 60 6.49 -0.78 19.56
C LEU A 60 7.70 -1.03 20.49
N TYR A 61 8.25 0.04 21.07
CA TYR A 61 9.43 0.05 21.96
C TYR A 61 10.80 -0.24 21.32
N ILE A 62 10.87 -0.64 20.05
CA ILE A 62 12.12 -0.90 19.32
C ILE A 62 12.49 0.33 18.49
N THR A 63 13.74 0.77 18.55
CA THR A 63 14.27 1.85 17.71
C THR A 63 14.40 1.39 16.26
N LYS A 64 13.88 2.20 15.33
CA LYS A 64 14.02 1.95 13.90
C LYS A 64 15.49 2.04 13.49
N PRO A 65 15.94 1.22 12.54
CA PRO A 65 17.25 1.41 11.93
C PRO A 65 17.27 2.73 11.15
N THR A 66 18.42 3.40 11.13
CA THR A 66 18.61 4.75 10.55
C THR A 66 18.15 4.89 9.10
N GLN A 67 18.22 3.79 8.33
CA GLN A 67 17.73 3.69 6.95
C GLN A 67 16.21 3.90 6.77
N TYR A 68 15.41 3.81 7.85
CA TYR A 68 13.96 4.00 7.82
C TYR A 68 13.48 5.26 8.58
N MET A 69 14.40 6.15 8.96
CA MET A 69 14.05 7.44 9.58
C MET A 69 13.19 8.28 8.64
N GLY A 70 12.21 9.00 9.21
CA GLY A 70 11.25 9.81 8.45
C GLY A 70 10.24 9.01 7.60
N ARG A 71 10.13 7.68 7.78
CA ARG A 71 9.17 6.83 7.05
C ARG A 71 8.25 6.09 8.03
N GLY A 72 6.96 6.02 7.73
CA GLY A 72 6.02 5.22 8.51
C GLY A 72 6.11 3.74 8.16
N GLY A 73 6.58 2.92 9.10
CA GLY A 73 6.66 1.46 8.96
C GLY A 73 5.52 0.71 9.66
N GLY A 74 4.71 1.42 10.44
CA GLY A 74 3.70 0.83 11.29
C GLY A 74 4.31 -0.21 12.23
N THR A 75 3.62 -1.34 12.44
CA THR A 75 4.11 -2.47 13.25
C THR A 75 5.13 -3.34 12.51
N TYR A 76 5.25 -3.20 11.19
CA TYR A 76 6.14 -4.02 10.35
C TYR A 76 7.60 -3.60 10.44
N ILE A 77 7.91 -2.46 11.07
CA ILE A 77 9.24 -1.79 11.14
C ILE A 77 9.74 -1.34 9.77
N CYS A 78 9.70 -2.22 8.76
CA CYS A 78 10.02 -1.97 7.37
C CYS A 78 8.83 -1.36 6.61
N PRO A 79 8.96 -0.12 6.08
CA PRO A 79 7.90 0.54 5.32
C PRO A 79 7.47 -0.22 4.06
N ASN A 80 8.37 -0.97 3.42
CA ASN A 80 8.08 -1.69 2.18
C ASN A 80 7.11 -2.87 2.41
N HIS A 81 7.25 -3.58 3.53
CA HIS A 81 6.34 -4.70 3.86
C HIS A 81 4.94 -4.18 4.19
N LEU A 82 4.85 -3.07 4.92
CA LEU A 82 3.58 -2.40 5.18
C LEU A 82 2.94 -1.93 3.86
N ALA A 83 3.71 -1.29 2.99
CA ALA A 83 3.21 -0.82 1.69
C ALA A 83 2.61 -1.96 0.86
N GLY A 84 3.33 -3.08 0.74
CA GLY A 84 2.85 -4.26 0.01
C GLY A 84 1.58 -4.87 0.60
N PHE A 85 1.44 -4.90 1.93
CA PHE A 85 0.20 -5.35 2.56
C PHE A 85 -0.97 -4.40 2.24
N LEU A 86 -0.78 -3.09 2.41
CA LEU A 86 -1.80 -2.08 2.13
C LEU A 86 -2.21 -2.07 0.65
N GLU A 87 -1.28 -2.33 -0.26
CA GLU A 87 -1.50 -2.46 -1.70
C GLU A 87 -2.42 -3.60 -2.10
N MET A 88 -2.33 -4.75 -1.42
CA MET A 88 -3.21 -5.89 -1.67
C MET A 88 -4.61 -5.66 -1.10
N VAL A 89 -4.70 -4.96 0.03
CA VAL A 89 -5.94 -4.72 0.76
C VAL A 89 -6.77 -3.58 0.15
N LEU A 90 -6.12 -2.56 -0.43
CA LEU A 90 -6.79 -1.41 -1.05
C LEU A 90 -7.77 -1.77 -2.19
N PRO A 91 -7.39 -2.54 -3.23
CA PRO A 91 -8.32 -2.93 -4.29
C PRO A 91 -9.45 -3.82 -3.76
N LEU A 92 -9.18 -4.64 -2.74
CA LEU A 92 -10.20 -5.43 -2.05
C LEU A 92 -11.24 -4.52 -1.38
N GLY A 93 -10.80 -3.50 -0.63
CA GLY A 93 -11.68 -2.50 -0.03
C GLY A 93 -12.52 -1.73 -1.06
N LEU A 94 -11.90 -1.31 -2.17
CA LEU A 94 -12.61 -0.62 -3.26
C LEU A 94 -13.63 -1.54 -3.94
N ALA A 95 -13.33 -2.82 -4.12
CA ALA A 95 -14.27 -3.80 -4.66
C ALA A 95 -15.54 -3.89 -3.79
N TYR A 96 -15.41 -3.96 -2.47
CA TYR A 96 -16.57 -3.97 -1.57
C TYR A 96 -17.29 -2.61 -1.50
N LEU A 97 -16.58 -1.50 -1.66
CA LEU A 97 -17.17 -0.16 -1.70
C LEU A 97 -18.11 0.00 -2.90
N PHE A 98 -17.65 -0.38 -4.10
CA PHE A 98 -18.38 -0.19 -5.35
C PHE A 98 -19.32 -1.36 -5.70
N ALA A 99 -18.87 -2.60 -5.53
CA ALA A 99 -19.62 -3.80 -5.94
C ALA A 99 -20.33 -4.50 -4.77
N GLY A 100 -20.02 -4.16 -3.51
CA GLY A 100 -20.61 -4.80 -2.34
C GLY A 100 -22.11 -4.46 -2.15
N ARG A 101 -22.89 -5.45 -1.71
CA ARG A 101 -24.28 -5.29 -1.24
C ARG A 101 -24.35 -4.86 0.23
N LEU A 102 -23.40 -4.03 0.67
CA LEU A 102 -23.30 -3.54 2.04
C LEU A 102 -24.21 -2.32 2.27
N ASN A 103 -24.61 -2.10 3.52
CA ASN A 103 -25.36 -0.93 3.94
C ASN A 103 -24.61 0.37 3.59
N THR A 104 -25.34 1.41 3.19
CA THR A 104 -24.77 2.71 2.79
C THR A 104 -23.85 3.29 3.87
N THR A 105 -24.23 3.22 5.14
CA THR A 105 -23.40 3.67 6.26
C THR A 105 -22.06 2.93 6.31
N PHE A 106 -22.08 1.62 6.09
CA PHE A 106 -20.87 0.80 6.09
C PHE A 106 -19.99 1.09 4.87
N LYS A 107 -20.60 1.42 3.72
CA LYS A 107 -19.86 1.90 2.53
C LYS A 107 -19.13 3.21 2.81
N VAL A 108 -19.76 4.16 3.50
CA VAL A 108 -19.08 5.41 3.90
C VAL A 108 -17.88 5.09 4.78
N PHE A 109 -18.05 4.23 5.78
CA PHE A 109 -16.95 3.78 6.64
C PHE A 109 -15.82 3.10 5.85
N LEU A 110 -16.17 2.23 4.89
CA LEU A 110 -15.20 1.56 4.02
C LEU A 110 -14.46 2.55 3.11
N GLY A 111 -15.15 3.60 2.65
CA GLY A 111 -14.54 4.71 1.91
C GLY A 111 -13.48 5.42 2.76
N TYR A 112 -13.81 5.76 4.01
CA TYR A 112 -12.82 6.30 4.95
C TYR A 112 -11.65 5.36 5.18
N ALA A 113 -11.90 4.04 5.31
CA ALA A 113 -10.83 3.06 5.45
C ALA A 113 -9.88 3.06 4.25
N CYS A 114 -10.42 3.10 3.02
CA CYS A 114 -9.62 3.19 1.80
C CYS A 114 -8.79 4.48 1.74
N LEU A 115 -9.36 5.63 2.13
CA LEU A 115 -8.63 6.90 2.20
C LEU A 115 -7.46 6.84 3.17
N VAL A 116 -7.68 6.30 4.36
CA VAL A 116 -6.64 6.11 5.39
C VAL A 116 -5.55 5.16 4.90
N ILE A 117 -5.92 4.08 4.22
CA ILE A 117 -4.98 3.13 3.62
C ILE A 117 -4.11 3.83 2.55
N MET A 118 -4.70 4.63 1.66
CA MET A 118 -3.93 5.43 0.68
C MET A 118 -2.94 6.38 1.37
N ALA A 119 -3.38 7.08 2.42
CA ALA A 119 -2.51 7.98 3.18
C ALA A 119 -1.35 7.20 3.82
N GLY A 120 -1.63 6.02 4.38
CA GLY A 120 -0.61 5.11 4.93
C GLY A 120 0.42 4.69 3.89
N ILE A 121 -0.01 4.34 2.67
CA ILE A 121 0.89 4.01 1.55
C ILE A 121 1.78 5.21 1.20
N GLY A 122 1.22 6.42 1.12
CA GLY A 122 1.99 7.64 0.86
C GLY A 122 3.11 7.85 1.88
N VAL A 123 2.78 7.69 3.16
CA VAL A 123 3.72 7.83 4.29
C VAL A 123 4.82 6.75 4.30
N THR A 124 4.60 5.60 3.66
CA THR A 124 5.67 4.60 3.53
C THR A 124 6.80 5.05 2.60
N MET A 125 6.59 6.09 1.76
CA MET A 125 7.56 6.68 0.84
C MET A 125 8.30 5.66 -0.06
N SER A 126 7.69 4.51 -0.36
CA SER A 126 8.32 3.45 -1.14
C SER A 126 8.07 3.63 -2.63
N ARG A 127 9.12 3.85 -3.43
CA ARG A 127 8.99 3.95 -4.89
C ARG A 127 8.34 2.68 -5.49
N GLY A 128 8.58 1.52 -4.90
CA GLY A 128 7.87 0.28 -5.23
C GLY A 128 6.41 0.28 -4.80
N GLY A 129 6.13 0.83 -3.61
CA GLY A 129 4.79 0.99 -3.05
C GLY A 129 3.87 2.00 -3.76
N TRP A 130 4.41 2.86 -4.61
CA TRP A 130 3.63 3.76 -5.49
C TRP A 130 3.40 3.13 -6.86
N LEU A 131 4.37 2.37 -7.36
CA LEU A 131 4.24 1.66 -8.63
C LEU A 131 3.27 0.48 -8.52
N ALA A 132 3.34 -0.31 -7.45
CA ALA A 132 2.48 -1.48 -7.29
C ALA A 132 1.03 -1.10 -6.93
N THR A 133 0.79 -0.04 -6.14
CA THR A 133 -0.55 0.58 -6.02
C THR A 133 -1.06 1.07 -7.36
N GLY A 134 -0.24 1.79 -8.13
CA GLY A 134 -0.62 2.26 -9.46
C GLY A 134 -1.05 1.11 -10.37
N ILE A 135 -0.27 0.02 -10.39
CA ILE A 135 -0.56 -1.17 -11.19
C ILE A 135 -1.82 -1.88 -10.68
N SER A 136 -1.98 -2.06 -9.36
CA SER A 136 -3.12 -2.79 -8.80
C SER A 136 -4.43 -2.05 -9.02
N ILE A 137 -4.43 -0.72 -8.86
CA ILE A 137 -5.61 0.09 -9.13
C ILE A 137 -5.90 0.13 -10.63
N MET A 138 -4.88 0.27 -11.48
CA MET A 138 -5.07 0.25 -12.93
C MET A 138 -5.65 -1.10 -13.41
N ALA A 139 -5.15 -2.22 -12.90
CA ALA A 139 -5.69 -3.55 -13.18
C ALA A 139 -7.14 -3.70 -12.70
N PHE A 140 -7.45 -3.24 -11.48
CA PHE A 140 -8.80 -3.25 -10.94
C PHE A 140 -9.77 -2.41 -11.78
N LEU A 141 -9.36 -1.23 -12.22
CA LEU A 141 -10.19 -0.35 -13.04
C LEU A 141 -10.39 -0.89 -14.46
N VAL A 142 -9.38 -1.52 -15.07
CA VAL A 142 -9.50 -2.24 -16.35
C VAL A 142 -10.49 -3.41 -16.22
N MET A 143 -10.42 -4.17 -15.13
CA MET A 143 -11.37 -5.24 -14.84
C MET A 143 -12.79 -4.69 -14.67
N LEU A 144 -12.94 -3.55 -13.98
CA LEU A 144 -14.22 -2.89 -13.74
C LEU A 144 -14.83 -2.28 -15.02
N LEU A 145 -13.99 -1.86 -15.97
CA LEU A 145 -14.39 -1.49 -17.33
C LEU A 145 -14.99 -2.66 -18.12
N GLY A 146 -14.78 -3.91 -17.72
CA GLY A 146 -15.47 -5.07 -18.27
C GLY A 146 -16.97 -5.11 -17.94
N HIS A 147 -17.38 -4.53 -16.81
CA HIS A 147 -18.77 -4.60 -16.31
C HIS A 147 -19.60 -3.37 -16.67
N ARG A 148 -20.57 -3.55 -17.59
CA ARG A 148 -21.44 -2.48 -18.18
C ARG A 148 -22.09 -1.55 -17.15
N LYS A 149 -22.30 -2.00 -15.92
CA LYS A 149 -22.93 -1.23 -14.82
C LYS A 149 -21.98 -0.25 -14.10
N TYR A 150 -20.67 -0.50 -14.12
CA TYR A 150 -19.69 0.26 -13.32
C TYR A 150 -18.65 1.01 -14.18
N ARG A 151 -18.75 0.93 -15.52
CA ARG A 151 -17.81 1.54 -16.49
C ARG A 151 -17.57 3.04 -16.28
N ILE A 152 -18.62 3.81 -16.01
CA ILE A 152 -18.51 5.26 -15.87
C ILE A 152 -17.84 5.62 -14.53
N GLN A 153 -18.19 4.93 -13.45
CA GLN A 153 -17.57 5.13 -12.13
C GLN A 153 -16.09 4.71 -12.15
N ALA A 154 -15.77 3.61 -12.83
CA ALA A 154 -14.39 3.16 -13.07
C ALA A 154 -13.59 4.17 -13.91
N GLY A 155 -14.18 4.69 -14.99
CA GLY A 155 -13.55 5.69 -15.84
C GLY A 155 -13.24 7.00 -15.11
N VAL A 156 -14.16 7.48 -14.28
CA VAL A 156 -13.95 8.69 -13.46
C VAL A 156 -12.86 8.46 -12.40
N ALA A 157 -12.89 7.31 -11.71
CA ALA A 157 -11.85 6.96 -10.74
C ALA A 157 -10.45 6.85 -11.38
N LEU A 158 -10.36 6.26 -12.58
CA LEU A 158 -9.12 6.16 -13.36
C LEU A 158 -8.59 7.55 -13.73
N LEU A 159 -9.47 8.44 -14.22
CA LEU A 159 -9.11 9.82 -14.56
C LEU A 159 -8.61 10.60 -13.34
N CYS A 160 -9.31 10.52 -12.20
CA CYS A 160 -8.89 11.18 -10.97
C CYS A 160 -7.52 10.68 -10.47
N LEU A 161 -7.25 9.38 -10.59
CA LEU A 161 -5.95 8.80 -10.23
C LEU A 161 -4.83 9.22 -11.17
N LEU A 162 -5.07 9.23 -12.48
CA LEU A 162 -4.10 9.71 -13.46
C LEU A 162 -3.78 11.20 -13.25
N ILE A 163 -4.78 12.03 -12.97
CA ILE A 163 -4.59 13.45 -12.66
C ILE A 163 -3.84 13.62 -11.33
N GLY A 164 -4.22 12.89 -10.28
CA GLY A 164 -3.53 12.93 -8.99
C GLY A 164 -2.06 12.49 -9.09
N GLY A 165 -1.80 11.42 -9.86
CA GLY A 165 -0.43 10.96 -10.15
C GLY A 165 0.37 11.99 -10.94
N PHE A 166 -0.23 12.62 -11.95
CA PHE A 166 0.41 13.68 -12.74
C PHE A 166 0.78 14.89 -11.89
N LEU A 167 -0.11 15.35 -11.00
CA LEU A 167 0.15 16.49 -10.11
C LEU A 167 1.29 16.22 -9.10
N VAL A 168 1.42 15.00 -8.62
CA VAL A 168 2.53 14.60 -7.73
C VAL A 168 3.84 14.49 -8.51
N PHE A 169 3.79 14.03 -9.76
CA PHE A 169 4.95 13.98 -10.64
C PHE A 169 5.46 15.38 -11.00
N ASP A 170 4.55 16.31 -11.27
CA ASP A 170 4.86 17.72 -11.58
C ASP A 170 5.53 18.44 -10.38
N ARG A 171 5.14 18.09 -9.15
CA ARG A 171 5.83 18.55 -7.92
C ARG A 171 7.26 18.01 -7.76
N SER A 172 7.62 16.93 -8.46
CA SER A 172 8.97 16.34 -8.40
C SER A 172 9.97 17.00 -9.35
N GLU A 173 9.51 17.73 -10.37
CA GLU A 173 10.39 18.55 -11.24
C GLU A 173 11.12 19.64 -10.41
N GLY A 174 10.52 20.14 -9.32
CA GLY A 174 11.19 21.04 -8.37
C GLY A 174 12.35 20.40 -7.58
N LEU A 175 12.50 19.07 -7.61
CA LEU A 175 13.65 18.36 -7.02
C LEU A 175 14.86 18.39 -7.97
N LYS A 176 14.64 18.48 -9.29
CA LYS A 176 15.71 18.59 -10.29
C LYS A 176 16.39 19.96 -10.25
N GLU A 177 15.64 21.02 -9.96
CA GLU A 177 16.20 22.36 -9.74
C GLU A 177 17.17 22.40 -8.53
N ARG A 178 16.85 21.66 -7.45
CA ARG A 178 17.73 21.57 -6.27
C ARG A 178 18.99 20.74 -6.53
N LEU A 179 18.91 19.73 -7.40
CA LEU A 179 20.07 18.96 -7.83
C LEU A 179 21.01 19.80 -8.72
N ASN A 180 20.46 20.54 -9.67
CA ASN A 180 21.26 21.43 -10.54
C ASN A 180 21.96 22.54 -9.75
N GLN A 181 21.29 23.15 -8.77
CA GLN A 181 21.92 24.17 -7.91
C GLN A 181 23.09 23.62 -7.07
N THR A 182 23.04 22.34 -6.68
CA THR A 182 24.13 21.72 -5.90
C THR A 182 25.31 21.34 -6.80
N LEU A 183 25.04 20.89 -8.04
CA LEU A 183 26.06 20.59 -9.04
C LEU A 183 26.77 21.85 -9.58
N GLU A 184 26.04 22.96 -9.76
CA GLU A 184 26.62 24.26 -10.09
C GLU A 184 27.46 24.82 -8.93
N ARG A 185 27.02 24.62 -7.68
CA ARG A 185 27.76 25.04 -6.49
C ARG A 185 29.08 24.28 -6.33
N ASP A 186 29.10 22.96 -6.57
CA ASP A 186 30.34 22.15 -6.53
C ASP A 186 31.29 22.46 -7.70
N SER A 187 30.76 22.82 -8.87
CA SER A 187 31.58 23.24 -10.02
C SER A 187 32.24 24.61 -9.85
N SER A 188 31.79 25.40 -8.87
CA SER A 188 32.32 26.74 -8.55
C SER A 188 33.26 26.77 -7.34
N ALA A 189 33.48 25.65 -6.67
CA ALA A 189 34.44 25.56 -5.57
C ALA A 189 35.86 25.31 -6.13
N PRO A 190 36.81 26.26 -6.02
CA PRO A 190 38.17 26.02 -6.46
C PRO A 190 38.81 24.95 -5.57
N VAL A 191 39.35 23.92 -6.21
CA VAL A 191 40.20 22.89 -5.58
C VAL A 191 41.43 23.59 -4.99
N SER A 192 41.39 23.96 -3.71
CA SER A 192 42.59 24.31 -2.96
C SER A 192 43.29 22.99 -2.58
N VAL A 193 44.12 22.48 -3.50
CA VAL A 193 45.13 21.47 -3.18
C VAL A 193 46.06 22.09 -2.15
N ARG A 194 45.98 21.60 -0.91
CA ARG A 194 46.91 21.95 0.16
C ARG A 194 48.13 21.03 0.00
N SER A 195 49.25 21.63 -0.40
CA SER A 195 50.61 21.07 -0.33
C SER A 195 51.02 20.74 1.10
#